data_AF-A0A941IPC9-F1
#
_entry.id   AF-A0A941IPC9-F1
#
_cell.length_a   1.000
_cell.length_b   1.000
_cell.length_c   1.000
_cell.angle_alpha   90.00
_cell.angle_beta   90.00
_cell.angle_gamma   90.00
#
_symmetry.space_group_name_H-M   'P 1'
#
loop_
_entity.id
_entity.type
_entity.pdbx_description
1 polymer ?
#
loop_
_entity_poly.entity_id
_entity_poly.type
_entity_poly.pdbx_seq_one_letter_code
_entity_poly.pdbx_strand_id
1 'polypeptide(L)'
;MTRAIGPVTRAVLKAPSRLYDARAGWLLGHRFLRLTHRGRVSGREYRTVLEVVGRLPETGEYVVVSGLGRGSDWFRNIQAAPALRVQIGRGTFEPAHRVLEPEEAAAVLADYERRNRVLAPIVRTVLSRLIGWRYDSSSTARERLTAELPFVAFRPLPAGDTQPGRAGRPGALGSRWAGIPRARLSLTAGEPAVGVHLIELRGELDADGAAIVLAEATRYVQADATVVLDASGLEFVDSSGLHALIVLARIARTRDARLRLADPSPPLRRLLTRTRADRVIDVRTYVDDALEH
;
A
#
# COMPACT_ATOMS: atom_id res chain seq x y z
N MET A 1 -5.63 -32.81 10.94
CA MET A 1 -6.23 -32.21 12.16
C MET A 1 -6.18 -30.69 12.05
N THR A 2 -7.26 -30.07 11.62
CA THR A 2 -7.37 -28.62 11.38
C THR A 2 -7.64 -27.92 12.72
N ARG A 3 -6.61 -27.40 13.39
CA ARG A 3 -6.80 -26.63 14.62
C ARG A 3 -7.51 -25.31 14.28
N ALA A 4 -8.68 -25.10 14.88
CA ALA A 4 -9.52 -23.92 14.63
C ALA A 4 -8.74 -22.62 14.91
N ILE A 5 -8.80 -21.68 13.96
CA ILE A 5 -8.18 -20.36 14.07
C ILE A 5 -8.83 -19.59 15.23
N GLY A 6 -8.04 -19.14 16.21
CA GLY A 6 -8.53 -18.48 17.42
C GLY A 6 -9.27 -17.15 17.17
N PRO A 7 -10.12 -16.69 18.11
CA PRO A 7 -11.02 -15.55 17.93
C PRO A 7 -10.29 -14.22 17.69
N VAL A 8 -9.12 -14.03 18.30
CA VAL A 8 -8.26 -12.84 18.10
C VAL A 8 -7.71 -12.79 16.67
N THR A 9 -7.19 -13.93 16.17
CA THR A 9 -6.71 -14.05 14.78
C THR A 9 -7.85 -13.82 13.78
N ARG A 10 -9.06 -14.31 14.07
CA ARG A 10 -10.27 -14.07 13.26
C ARG A 10 -10.69 -12.60 13.25
N ALA A 11 -10.52 -11.89 14.36
CA ALA A 11 -10.82 -10.46 14.46
C ALA A 11 -9.82 -9.61 13.67
N VAL A 12 -8.53 -9.94 13.74
CA VAL A 12 -7.47 -9.29 12.94
C VAL A 12 -7.68 -9.51 11.44
N LEU A 13 -8.02 -10.72 11.02
CA LEU A 13 -8.32 -11.04 9.61
C LEU A 13 -9.57 -10.31 9.07
N LYS A 14 -10.52 -9.94 9.95
CA LYS A 14 -11.73 -9.18 9.58
C LYS A 14 -11.58 -7.66 9.73
N ALA A 15 -10.50 -7.18 10.37
CA ALA A 15 -10.30 -5.76 10.63
C ALA A 15 -10.25 -4.90 9.36
N PRO A 16 -9.59 -5.33 8.25
CA PRO A 16 -9.61 -4.57 7.00
C PRO A 16 -11.02 -4.40 6.41
N SER A 17 -11.85 -5.44 6.46
CA SER A 17 -13.24 -5.38 5.99
C SER A 17 -14.07 -4.36 6.78
N ARG A 18 -13.95 -4.34 8.11
CA ARG A 18 -14.68 -3.38 8.96
C ARG A 18 -14.30 -1.93 8.70
N LEU A 19 -13.02 -1.65 8.41
CA LEU A 19 -12.55 -0.30 8.05
C LEU A 19 -13.14 0.18 6.72
N TYR A 20 -13.22 -0.70 5.72
CA TYR A 20 -13.89 -0.39 4.46
C TYR A 20 -15.41 -0.21 4.62
N ASP A 21 -16.06 -1.01 5.47
CA ASP A 21 -17.48 -0.86 5.77
C ASP A 21 -17.77 0.47 6.50
N ALA A 22 -16.85 0.93 7.35
CA ALA A 22 -16.92 2.21 8.06
C ALA A 22 -16.52 3.44 7.21
N ARG A 23 -16.33 3.28 5.89
CA ARG A 23 -15.81 4.32 4.96
C ARG A 23 -14.43 4.87 5.34
N ALA A 24 -13.71 4.17 6.22
CA ALA A 24 -12.38 4.49 6.68
C ALA A 24 -11.29 3.69 5.94
N GLY A 25 -11.63 3.05 4.81
CA GLY A 25 -10.70 2.28 3.98
C GLY A 25 -9.49 3.08 3.48
N TRP A 26 -9.57 4.41 3.47
CA TRP A 26 -8.43 5.30 3.21
C TRP A 26 -7.30 5.14 4.23
N LEU A 27 -7.60 4.67 5.46
CA LEU A 27 -6.59 4.36 6.47
C LEU A 27 -5.73 3.16 6.06
N LEU A 28 -6.23 2.28 5.20
CA LEU A 28 -5.50 1.09 4.75
C LEU A 28 -4.58 1.37 3.54
N GLY A 29 -4.52 2.62 3.08
CA GLY A 29 -3.68 3.02 1.94
C GLY A 29 -3.96 2.20 0.69
N HIS A 30 -2.88 1.74 0.04
CA HIS A 30 -2.91 0.84 -1.12
C HIS A 30 -2.63 -0.63 -0.75
N ARG A 31 -2.52 -0.94 0.55
CA ARG A 31 -2.19 -2.28 1.07
C ARG A 31 -3.35 -3.27 0.94
N PHE A 32 -4.57 -2.76 0.99
CA PHE A 32 -5.77 -3.55 0.84
C PHE A 32 -6.69 -2.91 -0.19
N LEU A 33 -7.24 -3.71 -1.09
CA LEU A 33 -8.32 -3.29 -1.97
C LEU A 33 -9.61 -3.99 -1.57
N ARG A 34 -10.74 -3.32 -1.77
CA ARG A 34 -12.08 -3.90 -1.64
C ARG A 34 -12.62 -4.20 -3.02
N LEU A 35 -12.78 -5.48 -3.30
CA LEU A 35 -13.35 -6.01 -4.53
C LEU A 35 -14.87 -6.18 -4.37
N THR A 36 -15.63 -5.63 -5.30
CA THR A 36 -17.07 -5.85 -5.42
C THR A 36 -17.33 -6.79 -6.60
N HIS A 37 -17.98 -7.92 -6.36
CA HIS A 37 -18.21 -8.97 -7.35
C HIS A 37 -19.62 -9.55 -7.23
N ARG A 38 -20.07 -10.24 -8.28
CA ARG A 38 -21.40 -10.86 -8.32
C ARG A 38 -21.28 -12.36 -8.03
N GLY A 39 -22.12 -12.87 -7.13
CA GLY A 39 -22.20 -14.29 -6.87
C GLY A 39 -22.64 -15.06 -8.11
N ARG A 40 -21.82 -15.99 -8.60
CA ARG A 40 -22.10 -16.78 -9.81
C ARG A 40 -23.38 -17.64 -9.72
N VAL A 41 -23.79 -18.01 -8.50
CA VAL A 41 -25.01 -18.79 -8.24
C VAL A 41 -26.16 -17.88 -7.80
N SER A 42 -25.91 -17.00 -6.84
CA SER A 42 -26.96 -16.21 -6.20
C SER A 42 -27.31 -14.91 -6.94
N GLY A 43 -26.46 -14.47 -7.87
CA GLY A 43 -26.59 -13.18 -8.56
C GLY A 43 -26.40 -11.93 -7.67
N ARG A 44 -26.21 -12.10 -6.35
CA ARG A 44 -26.08 -11.01 -5.37
C ARG A 44 -24.70 -10.35 -5.44
N GLU A 45 -24.64 -9.09 -5.03
CA GLU A 45 -23.38 -8.37 -4.87
C GLU A 45 -22.69 -8.78 -3.56
N TYR A 46 -21.40 -9.09 -3.64
CA TYR A 46 -20.54 -9.38 -2.51
C TYR A 46 -19.33 -8.44 -2.52
N ARG A 47 -18.79 -8.20 -1.32
CA ARG A 47 -17.61 -7.35 -1.13
C ARG A 47 -16.56 -8.13 -0.37
N THR A 48 -15.35 -8.18 -0.92
CA THR A 48 -14.22 -8.91 -0.36
C THR A 48 -13.02 -7.98 -0.27
N VAL A 49 -12.43 -7.87 0.91
CA VAL A 49 -11.18 -7.12 1.09
C VAL A 49 -10.00 -8.07 0.88
N LEU A 50 -9.08 -7.65 0.01
CA LEU A 50 -7.94 -8.44 -0.45
C LEU A 50 -6.67 -7.64 -0.21
N GLU A 51 -5.63 -8.33 0.24
CA GLU A 51 -4.30 -7.77 0.40
C GLU A 51 -3.64 -7.60 -0.97
N VAL A 52 -3.11 -6.40 -1.21
CA VAL A 52 -2.31 -6.09 -2.38
C VAL A 52 -0.88 -6.54 -2.11
N VAL A 53 -0.41 -7.46 -2.95
CA VAL A 53 0.95 -8.02 -2.89
C VAL A 53 1.88 -7.38 -3.90
N GLY A 54 1.35 -6.61 -4.84
CA GLY A 54 2.17 -5.89 -5.80
C GLY A 54 1.40 -4.85 -6.58
N ARG A 55 2.16 -3.95 -7.20
CA ARG A 55 1.66 -3.02 -8.20
C ARG A 55 2.59 -3.10 -9.40
N LEU A 56 2.04 -3.33 -10.59
CA LEU A 56 2.78 -3.38 -11.83
C LEU A 56 2.88 -1.95 -12.39
N PRO A 57 4.08 -1.32 -12.42
CA PRO A 57 4.20 0.11 -12.74
C PRO A 57 3.80 0.44 -14.16
N GLU A 58 4.13 -0.43 -15.12
CA GLU A 58 3.91 -0.22 -16.55
C GLU A 58 2.42 -0.20 -16.91
N THR A 59 1.62 -1.03 -16.23
CA THR A 59 0.19 -1.19 -16.50
C THR A 59 -0.71 -0.51 -15.46
N GLY A 60 -0.13 -0.09 -14.33
CA GLY A 60 -0.87 0.44 -13.19
C GLY A 60 -1.72 -0.60 -12.46
N GLU A 61 -1.49 -1.90 -12.72
CA GLU A 61 -2.29 -3.00 -12.17
C GLU A 61 -2.00 -3.25 -10.69
N TYR A 62 -3.05 -3.56 -9.93
CA TYR A 62 -2.94 -4.01 -8.54
C TYR A 62 -3.03 -5.53 -8.48
N VAL A 63 -2.03 -6.17 -7.88
CA VAL A 63 -1.94 -7.63 -7.79
C VAL A 63 -2.36 -8.08 -6.40
N VAL A 64 -3.27 -9.05 -6.34
CA VAL A 64 -3.73 -9.71 -5.11
C VAL A 64 -3.57 -11.22 -5.23
N VAL A 65 -3.61 -11.93 -4.10
CA VAL A 65 -3.55 -13.41 -4.08
C VAL A 65 -4.87 -13.98 -3.60
N SER A 66 -5.37 -15.01 -4.29
CA SER A 66 -6.41 -15.87 -3.73
C SER A 66 -5.80 -16.85 -2.73
N GLY A 67 -5.72 -16.41 -1.48
CA GLY A 67 -5.09 -17.21 -0.40
C GLY A 67 -5.78 -18.55 -0.11
N LEU A 68 -7.07 -18.70 -0.45
CA LEU A 68 -7.79 -19.98 -0.38
C LEU A 68 -7.71 -20.78 -1.70
N GLY A 69 -6.76 -20.41 -2.56
CA GLY A 69 -6.55 -21.01 -3.87
C GLY A 69 -7.70 -20.77 -4.85
N ARG A 70 -7.79 -21.64 -5.86
CA ARG A 70 -8.82 -21.60 -6.93
C ARG A 70 -10.25 -21.86 -6.41
N GLY A 71 -10.39 -22.36 -5.19
CA GLY A 71 -11.69 -22.64 -4.57
C GLY A 71 -12.39 -21.41 -3.98
N SER A 72 -11.70 -20.28 -3.82
CA SER A 72 -12.28 -19.09 -3.19
C SER A 72 -13.49 -18.56 -3.95
N ASP A 73 -14.59 -18.26 -3.24
CA ASP A 73 -15.83 -17.82 -3.89
C ASP A 73 -15.67 -16.53 -4.68
N TRP A 74 -14.94 -15.54 -4.15
CA TRP A 74 -14.70 -14.29 -4.89
C TRP A 74 -13.91 -14.55 -6.17
N PHE A 75 -12.92 -15.45 -6.14
CA PHE A 75 -12.12 -15.82 -7.30
C PHE A 75 -12.98 -16.53 -8.35
N ARG A 76 -13.76 -17.53 -7.93
CA ARG A 76 -14.70 -18.22 -8.83
C ARG A 76 -15.78 -17.29 -9.40
N ASN A 77 -16.19 -16.29 -8.63
CA ASN A 77 -17.17 -15.30 -9.08
C ASN A 77 -16.60 -14.40 -10.18
N ILE A 78 -15.38 -13.87 -10.01
CA ILE A 78 -14.79 -12.99 -11.03
C ILE A 78 -14.45 -13.73 -12.33
N GLN A 79 -14.12 -15.02 -12.24
CA GLN A 79 -13.91 -15.86 -13.41
C GLN A 79 -15.21 -16.14 -14.18
N ALA A 80 -16.36 -16.12 -13.50
CA ALA A 80 -17.66 -16.31 -14.14
C ALA A 80 -18.22 -15.00 -14.73
N ALA A 81 -17.95 -13.86 -14.09
CA ALA A 81 -18.35 -12.54 -14.56
C ALA A 81 -17.38 -11.47 -14.08
N PRO A 82 -17.03 -10.46 -14.90
CA PRO A 82 -16.13 -9.38 -14.49
C PRO A 82 -16.50 -8.76 -13.14
N ALA A 83 -15.49 -8.46 -12.33
CA ALA A 83 -15.69 -7.73 -11.09
C ALA A 83 -16.32 -6.36 -11.37
N LEU A 84 -17.26 -5.96 -10.52
CA LEU A 84 -18.03 -4.73 -10.72
C LEU A 84 -17.22 -3.50 -10.36
N ARG A 85 -16.37 -3.60 -9.32
CA ARG A 85 -15.67 -2.44 -8.76
C ARG A 85 -14.50 -2.85 -7.90
N VAL A 86 -13.41 -2.11 -7.99
CA VAL A 86 -12.32 -2.11 -7.01
C VAL A 86 -12.29 -0.75 -6.33
N GLN A 87 -12.24 -0.76 -4.99
CA GLN A 87 -11.96 0.40 -4.17
C GLN A 87 -10.59 0.22 -3.52
N ILE A 88 -9.73 1.22 -3.64
CA ILE A 88 -8.38 1.22 -3.05
C ILE A 88 -8.00 2.63 -2.59
N GLY A 89 -7.59 2.76 -1.32
CA GLY A 89 -7.43 4.06 -0.68
C GLY A 89 -8.72 4.88 -0.76
N ARG A 90 -8.64 6.05 -1.43
CA ARG A 90 -9.81 6.90 -1.74
C ARG A 90 -10.39 6.67 -3.14
N GLY A 91 -9.68 5.95 -3.99
CA GLY A 91 -10.06 5.71 -5.37
C GLY A 91 -11.05 4.57 -5.52
N THR A 92 -11.84 4.63 -6.57
CA THR A 92 -12.77 3.57 -6.97
C THR A 92 -12.76 3.48 -8.50
N PHE A 93 -12.70 2.27 -9.05
CA PHE A 93 -12.71 2.05 -10.49
C PHE A 93 -13.39 0.73 -10.87
N GLU A 94 -13.83 0.64 -12.12
CA GLU A 94 -14.29 -0.63 -12.72
C GLU A 94 -13.07 -1.41 -13.24
N PRO A 95 -12.84 -2.64 -12.77
CA PRO A 95 -11.63 -3.37 -13.10
C PRO A 95 -11.80 -4.27 -14.34
N ALA A 96 -10.78 -4.29 -15.19
CA ALA A 96 -10.44 -5.52 -15.92
C ALA A 96 -9.56 -6.39 -15.02
N HIS A 97 -9.61 -7.70 -15.19
CA HIS A 97 -8.75 -8.60 -14.42
C HIS A 97 -8.16 -9.70 -15.29
N ARG A 98 -6.98 -10.16 -14.88
CA ARG A 98 -6.29 -11.32 -15.46
C ARG A 98 -5.59 -12.11 -14.36
N VAL A 99 -5.46 -13.41 -14.55
CA VAL A 99 -4.60 -14.24 -13.70
C VAL A 99 -3.18 -14.09 -14.23
N LEU A 100 -2.21 -13.84 -13.33
CA LEU A 100 -0.81 -13.74 -13.72
C LEU A 100 -0.27 -15.12 -14.07
N GLU A 101 0.66 -15.15 -15.03
CA GLU A 101 1.45 -16.33 -15.31
C GLU A 101 2.41 -16.63 -14.13
N PRO A 102 2.79 -17.90 -13.89
CA PRO A 102 3.59 -18.27 -12.72
C PRO A 102 4.90 -17.51 -12.57
N GLU A 103 5.61 -17.25 -13.68
CA GLU A 103 6.87 -16.50 -13.68
C GLU A 103 6.66 -15.04 -13.23
N GLU A 104 5.65 -14.38 -13.79
CA GLU A 104 5.28 -13.00 -13.43
C GLU A 104 4.84 -12.93 -11.95
N ALA A 105 4.03 -13.89 -11.51
CA ALA A 105 3.59 -13.99 -10.12
C ALA A 105 4.76 -14.21 -9.16
N ALA A 106 5.75 -15.03 -9.54
CA ALA A 106 6.94 -15.29 -8.75
C ALA A 106 7.81 -14.04 -8.61
N ALA A 107 7.94 -13.25 -9.68
CA ALA A 107 8.63 -11.96 -9.65
C ALA A 107 7.94 -10.96 -8.72
N VAL A 108 6.60 -10.85 -8.79
CA VAL A 108 5.79 -10.00 -7.88
C VAL A 108 5.99 -10.43 -6.43
N LEU A 109 5.92 -11.72 -6.15
CA LEU A 109 6.09 -12.26 -4.80
C LEU A 109 7.51 -12.05 -4.26
N ALA A 110 8.53 -12.25 -5.10
CA ALA A 110 9.92 -11.99 -4.71
C ALA A 110 10.13 -10.52 -4.37
N ASP A 111 9.52 -9.61 -5.13
CA ASP A 111 9.60 -8.18 -4.84
C ASP A 111 8.85 -7.80 -3.56
N TYR A 112 7.65 -8.35 -3.36
CA TYR A 112 6.90 -8.21 -2.12
C TYR A 112 7.72 -8.61 -0.89
N GLU A 113 8.39 -9.77 -0.94
CA GLU A 113 9.22 -10.24 0.16
C GLU A 113 10.48 -9.39 0.38
N ARG A 114 11.08 -8.86 -0.70
CA ARG A 114 12.21 -7.92 -0.58
C ARG A 114 11.79 -6.64 0.12
N ARG A 115 10.62 -6.08 -0.22
CA ARG A 115 10.06 -4.89 0.45
C ARG A 115 9.69 -5.18 1.91
N ASN A 116 9.21 -6.39 2.18
CA ASN A 116 8.70 -6.80 3.49
C ASN A 116 9.70 -7.67 4.29
N ARG A 117 11.02 -7.48 4.12
CA ARG A 117 12.06 -8.30 4.77
C ARG A 117 11.91 -8.43 6.28
N VAL A 118 11.50 -7.34 6.96
CA VAL A 118 11.25 -7.34 8.41
C VAL A 118 10.07 -8.26 8.77
N LEU A 119 9.04 -8.31 7.92
CA LEU A 119 7.87 -9.17 8.10
C LEU A 119 8.05 -10.57 7.51
N ALA A 120 9.15 -10.85 6.81
CA ALA A 120 9.39 -12.13 6.15
C ALA A 120 9.21 -13.35 7.08
N PRO A 121 9.64 -13.35 8.36
CA PRO A 121 9.38 -14.47 9.27
C PRO A 121 7.89 -14.72 9.51
N ILE A 122 7.11 -13.65 9.63
CA ILE A 122 5.66 -13.70 9.84
C ILE A 122 4.97 -14.18 8.55
N VAL A 123 5.33 -13.59 7.40
CA VAL A 123 4.80 -13.97 6.08
C VAL A 123 5.06 -15.44 5.80
N ARG A 124 6.29 -15.93 6.00
CA ARG A 124 6.64 -17.36 5.84
C ARG A 124 5.81 -18.26 6.73
N THR A 125 5.62 -17.88 7.99
CA THR A 125 4.82 -18.65 8.95
C THR A 125 3.35 -18.73 8.54
N VAL A 126 2.76 -17.60 8.12
CA VAL A 126 1.37 -17.53 7.68
C VAL A 126 1.16 -18.31 6.39
N LEU A 127 2.02 -18.09 5.38
CA LEU A 127 1.94 -18.81 4.11
C LEU A 127 2.12 -20.31 4.31
N SER A 128 3.08 -20.75 5.12
CA SER A 128 3.29 -22.18 5.39
C SER A 128 2.05 -22.85 5.98
N ARG A 129 1.35 -22.16 6.89
CA ARG A 129 0.09 -22.66 7.46
C ARG A 129 -1.06 -22.66 6.45
N LEU A 130 -1.10 -21.67 5.57
CA LEU A 130 -2.13 -21.51 4.56
C LEU A 130 -2.05 -22.61 3.50
N ILE A 131 -0.84 -22.92 3.03
CA ILE A 131 -0.60 -23.89 1.93
C ILE A 131 -0.31 -25.31 2.42
N GLY A 132 -0.08 -25.50 3.72
CA GLY A 132 0.12 -26.82 4.32
C GLY A 132 1.51 -27.43 4.09
N TRP A 133 2.47 -26.66 3.57
CA TRP A 133 3.87 -27.05 3.41
C TRP A 133 4.79 -25.89 3.77
N ARG A 134 6.07 -26.18 4.06
CA ARG A 134 7.02 -25.17 4.55
C ARG A 134 7.43 -24.21 3.42
N TYR A 135 7.03 -22.94 3.56
CA TYR A 135 7.42 -21.87 2.66
C TYR A 135 8.65 -21.11 3.20
N ASP A 136 9.75 -21.13 2.46
CA ASP A 136 11.06 -20.58 2.87
C ASP A 136 11.53 -19.38 2.02
N SER A 137 10.69 -18.91 1.08
CA SER A 137 11.03 -17.86 0.12
C SER A 137 12.19 -18.22 -0.84
N SER A 138 12.51 -19.51 -1.02
CA SER A 138 13.38 -19.96 -2.11
C SER A 138 12.69 -19.78 -3.48
N SER A 139 13.45 -19.79 -4.58
CA SER A 139 12.89 -19.75 -5.94
C SER A 139 11.92 -20.90 -6.18
N THR A 140 12.32 -22.13 -5.83
CA THR A 140 11.48 -23.33 -5.95
C THR A 140 10.21 -23.26 -5.11
N ALA A 141 10.28 -22.69 -3.89
CA ALA A 141 9.08 -22.45 -3.09
C ALA A 141 8.16 -21.40 -3.73
N ARG A 142 8.69 -20.33 -4.33
CA ARG A 142 7.86 -19.35 -5.07
C ARG A 142 7.18 -19.98 -6.28
N GLU A 143 7.93 -20.73 -7.09
CA GLU A 143 7.39 -21.45 -8.25
C GLU A 143 6.22 -22.34 -7.84
N ARG A 144 6.42 -23.18 -6.82
CA ARG A 144 5.36 -24.03 -6.27
C ARG A 144 4.17 -23.23 -5.77
N LEU A 145 4.40 -22.16 -5.02
CA LEU A 145 3.32 -21.32 -4.48
C LEU A 145 2.48 -20.70 -5.59
N THR A 146 3.12 -20.17 -6.63
CA THR A 146 2.45 -19.50 -7.76
C THR A 146 1.67 -20.48 -8.64
N ALA A 147 2.06 -21.75 -8.69
CA ALA A 147 1.28 -22.80 -9.33
C ALA A 147 0.00 -23.15 -8.54
N GLU A 148 0.09 -23.15 -7.20
CA GLU A 148 -1.02 -23.53 -6.30
C GLU A 148 -2.02 -22.38 -6.07
N LEU A 149 -1.52 -21.14 -5.89
CA LEU A 149 -2.32 -19.97 -5.53
C LEU A 149 -2.45 -19.00 -6.72
N PRO A 150 -3.67 -18.69 -7.17
CA PRO A 150 -3.88 -17.68 -8.21
C PRO A 150 -3.48 -16.28 -7.74
N PHE A 151 -2.62 -15.63 -8.51
CA PHE A 151 -2.36 -14.19 -8.42
C PHE A 151 -3.24 -13.50 -9.47
N VAL A 152 -3.97 -12.47 -9.05
CA VAL A 152 -4.92 -11.76 -9.91
C VAL A 152 -4.52 -10.30 -9.98
N ALA A 153 -4.28 -9.81 -11.21
CA ALA A 153 -4.06 -8.40 -11.50
C ALA A 153 -5.40 -7.73 -11.81
N PHE A 154 -5.66 -6.60 -11.16
CA PHE A 154 -6.78 -5.71 -11.46
C PHE A 154 -6.27 -4.43 -12.10
N ARG A 155 -6.67 -4.21 -13.36
CA ARG A 155 -6.37 -3.00 -14.11
C ARG A 155 -7.56 -2.05 -14.08
N PRO A 156 -7.37 -0.74 -13.86
CA PRO A 156 -8.42 0.23 -14.14
C PRO A 156 -8.79 0.16 -15.61
N LEU A 157 -10.06 -0.08 -15.92
CA LEU A 157 -10.53 0.19 -17.28
C LEU A 157 -10.53 1.71 -17.48
N PRO A 158 -10.05 2.23 -18.63
CA PRO A 158 -10.39 3.59 -19.02
C PRO A 158 -11.91 3.68 -18.94
N ALA A 159 -12.45 4.73 -18.32
CA ALA A 159 -13.90 4.91 -18.21
C ALA A 159 -14.50 4.82 -19.62
N GLY A 160 -15.09 3.67 -19.94
CA GLY A 160 -15.80 3.47 -21.19
C GLY A 160 -17.07 4.28 -21.08
N ASP A 161 -17.26 5.21 -22.02
CA ASP A 161 -18.50 5.94 -22.22
C ASP A 161 -19.67 4.96 -22.29
N THR A 162 -20.32 4.73 -21.16
CA THR A 162 -21.61 4.06 -21.11
C THR A 162 -22.64 5.16 -20.94
N GLN A 163 -23.09 5.71 -22.06
CA GLN A 163 -24.39 6.38 -22.11
C GLN A 163 -25.15 5.94 -23.37
N PRO A 164 -26.43 5.53 -23.25
CA PRO A 164 -27.19 5.01 -24.36
C PRO A 164 -27.63 6.14 -25.29
N GLY A 165 -27.33 6.01 -26.57
CA GLY A 165 -28.04 6.62 -27.70
C GLY A 165 -28.11 8.15 -27.78
N ARG A 166 -27.20 8.77 -28.54
CA ARG A 166 -27.53 9.72 -29.64
C ARG A 166 -26.26 10.23 -30.33
N ALA A 167 -26.27 10.21 -31.66
CA ALA A 167 -25.25 10.79 -32.51
C ALA A 167 -25.25 12.33 -32.44
N GLY A 168 -24.06 12.95 -32.39
CA GLY A 168 -23.92 14.40 -32.56
C GLY A 168 -22.60 15.01 -32.11
N ARG A 169 -21.61 15.04 -33.03
CA ARG A 169 -20.45 15.95 -33.18
C ARG A 169 -19.42 16.15 -32.02
N PRO A 170 -18.12 16.23 -32.35
CA PRO A 170 -17.04 16.31 -31.36
C PRO A 170 -16.82 17.77 -30.92
N GLY A 171 -16.94 18.01 -29.61
CA GLY A 171 -16.68 19.31 -29.00
C GLY A 171 -16.19 19.15 -27.56
N ALA A 172 -14.87 19.30 -27.40
CA ALA A 172 -14.14 19.71 -26.21
C ALA A 172 -14.73 19.38 -24.82
N LEU A 173 -14.16 18.34 -24.19
CA LEU A 173 -13.91 18.32 -22.74
C LEU A 173 -12.76 17.32 -22.50
N GLY A 174 -11.54 17.85 -22.62
CA GLY A 174 -10.33 17.13 -22.29
C GLY A 174 -10.28 16.75 -20.81
N SER A 175 -9.76 15.54 -20.59
CA SER A 175 -8.87 15.21 -19.47
C SER A 175 -9.39 15.43 -18.05
N ARG A 176 -10.09 14.44 -17.50
CA ARG A 176 -10.08 14.18 -16.04
C ARG A 176 -9.43 12.84 -15.66
N TRP A 177 -8.81 12.16 -16.64
CA TRP A 177 -8.15 10.86 -16.47
C TRP A 177 -6.77 10.78 -17.15
N ALA A 178 -6.23 11.91 -17.62
CA ALA A 178 -4.87 11.95 -18.15
C ALA A 178 -3.87 11.92 -16.97
N GLY A 179 -3.25 10.75 -16.77
CA GLY A 179 -1.99 10.59 -16.04
C GLY A 179 -2.08 10.54 -14.52
N ILE A 180 -2.07 9.34 -13.94
CA ILE A 180 -1.37 9.15 -12.66
C ILE A 180 -0.55 7.85 -12.73
N PRO A 181 0.71 7.90 -13.21
CA PRO A 181 1.72 7.00 -12.68
C PRO A 181 1.94 7.39 -11.21
N ARG A 182 1.35 6.66 -10.27
CA ARG A 182 1.65 6.85 -8.83
C ARG A 182 3.12 6.57 -8.59
N ALA A 183 3.88 7.59 -8.22
CA ALA A 183 5.33 7.54 -8.12
C ALA A 183 5.77 6.67 -6.93
N ARG A 184 6.66 5.72 -7.19
CA ARG A 184 7.39 4.98 -6.16
C ARG A 184 8.13 6.01 -5.28
N LEU A 185 8.11 5.82 -3.96
CA LEU A 185 8.88 6.68 -3.06
C LEU A 185 10.36 6.67 -3.49
N SER A 186 10.89 7.85 -3.79
CA SER A 186 12.32 8.09 -3.92
C SER A 186 12.77 8.99 -2.79
N LEU A 187 13.98 8.75 -2.28
CA LEU A 187 14.59 9.59 -1.27
C LEU A 187 16.01 9.98 -1.67
N THR A 188 16.46 11.13 -1.20
CA THR A 188 17.84 11.60 -1.33
C THR A 188 18.27 12.17 0.02
N ALA A 189 19.42 11.72 0.52
CA ALA A 189 19.96 12.14 1.79
C ALA A 189 21.20 13.03 1.58
N GLY A 190 21.29 14.11 2.34
CA GLY A 190 22.44 15.01 2.38
C GLY A 190 22.72 15.50 3.79
N GLU A 191 23.89 16.09 4.00
CA GLU A 191 24.29 16.71 5.26
C GLU A 191 24.57 18.20 5.02
N PRO A 192 23.53 19.06 5.03
CA PRO A 192 23.69 20.49 4.79
C PRO A 192 24.54 21.21 5.85
N ALA A 193 24.64 20.65 7.05
CA ALA A 193 25.50 21.15 8.12
C ALA A 193 25.93 19.99 9.02
N VAL A 194 27.04 20.17 9.75
CA VAL A 194 27.56 19.14 10.66
C VAL A 194 26.47 18.69 11.64
N GLY A 195 26.14 17.40 11.62
CA GLY A 195 25.13 16.83 12.51
C GLY A 195 23.69 17.14 12.11
N VAL A 196 23.44 17.74 10.93
CA VAL A 196 22.11 17.97 10.37
C VAL A 196 21.97 17.17 9.08
N HIS A 197 21.08 16.18 9.07
CA HIS A 197 20.82 15.32 7.93
C HIS A 197 19.47 15.64 7.29
N LEU A 198 19.47 16.06 6.03
CA LEU A 198 18.27 16.33 5.24
C LEU A 198 17.94 15.12 4.37
N ILE A 199 16.71 14.61 4.47
CA ILE A 199 16.17 13.53 3.65
C ILE A 199 14.99 14.06 2.87
N GLU A 200 15.18 14.27 1.57
CA GLU A 200 14.11 14.66 0.65
C GLU A 200 13.24 13.45 0.32
N LEU A 201 11.93 13.57 0.48
CA LEU A 201 10.97 12.52 0.18
C LEU A 201 10.09 12.93 -1.01
N ARG A 202 10.08 12.12 -2.06
CA ARG A 202 9.23 12.35 -3.25
C ARG A 202 8.35 11.14 -3.55
N GLY A 203 7.09 11.39 -3.92
CA GLY A 203 6.10 10.36 -4.26
C GLY A 203 5.18 9.96 -3.11
N GLU A 204 4.85 8.67 -3.00
CA GLU A 204 3.88 8.17 -2.02
C GLU A 204 4.56 7.54 -0.78
N LEU A 205 4.26 8.05 0.42
CA LEU A 205 4.66 7.45 1.71
C LEU A 205 3.56 6.48 2.19
N ASP A 206 3.46 5.35 1.49
CA ASP A 206 2.62 4.22 1.87
C ASP A 206 3.40 3.21 2.74
N ALA A 207 2.87 1.99 2.96
CA ALA A 207 3.57 0.97 3.73
C ALA A 207 4.96 0.57 3.16
N ASP A 208 5.10 0.57 1.83
CA ASP A 208 6.38 0.25 1.18
C ASP A 208 7.37 1.41 1.37
N GLY A 209 6.91 2.65 1.13
CA GLY A 209 7.70 3.85 1.39
C GLY A 209 8.10 4.00 2.86
N ALA A 210 7.19 3.68 3.78
CA ALA A 210 7.39 3.74 5.23
C ALA A 210 8.55 2.86 5.70
N ALA A 211 8.66 1.63 5.17
CA ALA A 211 9.75 0.73 5.49
C ALA A 211 11.10 1.26 4.99
N ILE A 212 11.12 1.84 3.78
CA ILE A 212 12.32 2.45 3.18
C ILE A 212 12.78 3.65 4.03
N VAL A 213 11.86 4.56 4.36
CA VAL A 213 12.17 5.76 5.17
C VAL A 213 12.65 5.39 6.56
N LEU A 214 12.04 4.39 7.21
CA LEU A 214 12.52 3.89 8.50
C LEU A 214 13.94 3.33 8.39
N ALA A 215 14.21 2.49 7.40
CA ALA A 215 15.52 1.87 7.21
C ALA A 215 16.61 2.91 6.94
N GLU A 216 16.30 3.92 6.14
CA GLU A 216 17.27 4.96 5.77
C GLU A 216 17.45 6.01 6.87
N ALA A 217 16.36 6.63 7.33
CA ALA A 217 16.43 7.73 8.28
C ALA A 217 17.07 7.30 9.61
N THR A 218 16.82 6.07 10.07
CA THR A 218 17.42 5.58 11.33
C THR A 218 18.93 5.49 11.32
N ARG A 219 19.59 5.47 10.15
CA ARG A 219 21.06 5.50 10.04
C ARG A 219 21.64 6.81 10.57
N TYR A 220 20.91 7.90 10.36
CA TYR A 220 21.29 9.27 10.71
C TYR A 220 20.85 9.67 12.11
N VAL A 221 20.05 8.84 12.79
CA VAL A 221 19.56 9.10 14.15
C VAL A 221 20.62 8.72 15.17
N GLN A 222 21.53 9.65 15.46
CA GLN A 222 22.60 9.56 16.46
C GLN A 222 22.46 10.69 17.50
N ALA A 223 23.14 10.58 18.65
CA ALA A 223 23.13 11.61 19.68
C ALA A 223 23.51 12.98 19.11
N ASP A 224 22.79 14.02 19.55
CA ASP A 224 22.90 15.42 19.12
C ASP A 224 22.55 15.72 17.64
N ALA A 225 22.33 14.68 16.82
CA ALA A 225 22.00 14.84 15.41
C ALA A 225 20.56 15.36 15.22
N THR A 226 20.37 16.13 14.14
CA THR A 226 19.06 16.59 13.68
C THR A 226 18.75 15.96 12.33
N VAL A 227 17.70 15.13 12.27
CA VAL A 227 17.20 14.55 11.03
C VAL A 227 15.99 15.33 10.55
N VAL A 228 16.08 15.91 9.37
CA VAL A 228 15.01 16.67 8.71
C VAL A 228 14.46 15.83 7.56
N LEU A 229 13.16 15.54 7.60
CA LEU A 229 12.43 14.93 6.50
C LEU A 229 11.74 16.03 5.70
N ASP A 230 12.20 16.32 4.49
CA ASP A 230 11.51 17.23 3.59
C ASP A 230 10.35 16.50 2.90
N ALA A 231 9.13 16.94 3.21
CA ALA A 231 7.87 16.39 2.71
C ALA A 231 7.28 17.19 1.53
N SER A 232 7.99 18.18 0.99
CA SER A 232 7.53 19.02 -0.13
C SER A 232 7.18 18.19 -1.37
N GLY A 233 7.92 17.11 -1.61
CA GLY A 233 7.71 16.18 -2.72
C GLY A 233 6.72 15.04 -2.42
N LEU A 234 6.15 14.96 -1.21
CA LEU A 234 5.20 13.90 -0.87
C LEU A 234 3.80 14.20 -1.43
N GLU A 235 3.36 13.34 -2.35
CA GLU A 235 2.04 13.40 -2.97
C GLU A 235 0.97 12.72 -2.11
N PHE A 236 1.37 11.73 -1.29
CA PHE A 236 0.47 10.92 -0.49
C PHE A 236 1.15 10.38 0.77
N VAL A 237 0.36 10.22 1.85
CA VAL A 237 0.78 9.55 3.10
C VAL A 237 -0.40 8.73 3.63
N ASP A 238 -0.20 7.43 3.91
CA ASP A 238 -1.20 6.57 4.57
C ASP A 238 -0.94 6.42 6.09
N SER A 239 -1.69 5.53 6.77
CA SER A 239 -1.48 5.29 8.20
C SER A 239 -0.12 4.68 8.53
N SER A 240 0.44 3.88 7.61
CA SER A 240 1.74 3.23 7.77
C SER A 240 2.86 4.27 7.62
N GLY A 241 2.75 5.16 6.64
CA GLY A 241 3.62 6.32 6.48
C GLY A 241 3.60 7.22 7.72
N LEU A 242 2.42 7.57 8.20
CA LEU A 242 2.28 8.34 9.44
C LEU A 242 2.86 7.60 10.66
N HIS A 243 2.61 6.29 10.76
CA HIS A 243 3.17 5.47 11.83
C HIS A 243 4.70 5.45 11.78
N ALA A 244 5.31 5.34 10.59
CA ALA A 244 6.75 5.42 10.42
C ALA A 244 7.31 6.76 10.89
N LEU A 245 6.68 7.89 10.57
CA LEU A 245 7.09 9.20 11.07
C LEU A 245 7.05 9.26 12.62
N ILE A 246 5.99 8.72 13.24
CA ILE A 246 5.86 8.66 14.70
C ILE A 246 6.91 7.75 15.33
N VAL A 247 7.19 6.60 14.71
CA VAL A 247 8.22 5.66 15.16
C VAL A 247 9.60 6.30 15.07
N LEU A 248 9.94 6.96 13.96
CA LEU A 248 11.18 7.72 13.82
C LEU A 248 11.31 8.79 14.91
N ALA A 249 10.24 9.53 15.20
CA ALA A 249 10.27 10.57 16.24
C ALA A 249 10.50 9.99 17.64
N ARG A 250 10.04 8.76 17.90
CA ARG A 250 10.31 8.05 19.15
C ARG A 250 11.76 7.57 19.21
N ILE A 251 12.26 6.98 18.12
CA ILE A 251 13.65 6.51 18.03
C ILE A 251 14.63 7.68 18.21
N ALA A 252 14.35 8.82 17.56
CA ALA A 252 15.15 10.04 17.69
C ALA A 252 15.24 10.49 19.15
N ARG A 253 14.10 10.60 19.84
CA ARG A 253 14.07 10.93 21.27
C ARG A 253 14.83 9.94 22.15
N THR A 254 14.73 8.64 21.88
CA THR A 254 15.47 7.63 22.67
C THR A 254 16.98 7.68 22.47
N ARG A 255 17.44 8.33 21.40
CA ARG A 255 18.87 8.48 21.06
C ARG A 255 19.38 9.91 21.21
N ASP A 256 18.63 10.76 21.91
CA ASP A 256 18.95 12.18 22.09
C ASP A 256 19.19 12.94 20.77
N ALA A 257 18.41 12.55 19.74
CA ALA A 257 18.39 13.15 18.42
C ALA A 257 17.08 13.91 18.18
N ARG A 258 17.11 14.88 17.26
CA ARG A 258 15.93 15.65 16.83
C ARG A 258 15.39 15.09 15.52
N LEU A 259 14.07 14.90 15.42
CA LEU A 259 13.39 14.64 14.15
C LEU A 259 12.47 15.82 13.81
N ARG A 260 12.65 16.37 12.62
CA ARG A 260 11.80 17.44 12.06
C ARG A 260 11.15 16.98 10.75
N LEU A 261 9.92 17.41 10.52
CA LEU A 261 9.21 17.25 9.26
C LEU A 261 9.03 18.63 8.63
N ALA A 262 9.69 18.88 7.51
CA ALA A 262 9.66 20.14 6.80
C ALA A 262 8.68 20.11 5.62
N ASP A 263 8.11 21.28 5.34
CA ASP A 263 7.23 21.54 4.19
C ASP A 263 6.14 20.46 3.90
N PRO A 264 5.38 19.98 4.90
CA PRO A 264 4.24 19.13 4.61
C PRO A 264 3.16 19.91 3.84
N SER A 265 2.67 19.28 2.77
CA SER A 265 1.52 19.78 2.01
C SER A 265 0.29 20.03 2.91
N PRO A 266 -0.64 20.95 2.54
CA PRO A 266 -1.81 21.25 3.35
C PRO A 266 -2.66 20.01 3.74
N PRO A 267 -2.85 18.99 2.88
CA PRO A 267 -3.48 17.74 3.27
C PRO A 267 -2.72 16.97 4.36
N LEU A 268 -1.38 16.90 4.28
CA LEU A 268 -0.54 16.22 5.26
C LEU A 268 -0.56 16.95 6.61
N ARG A 269 -0.49 18.29 6.62
CA ARG A 269 -0.67 19.08 7.85
C ARG A 269 -1.97 18.77 8.57
N ARG A 270 -3.09 18.75 7.85
CA ARG A 270 -4.40 18.40 8.43
C ARG A 270 -4.42 16.97 9.00
N LEU A 271 -3.74 16.03 8.35
CA LEU A 271 -3.62 14.65 8.83
C LEU A 271 -2.80 14.57 10.12
N LEU A 272 -1.67 15.27 10.20
CA LEU A 272 -0.83 15.33 11.39
C LEU A 272 -1.58 15.93 12.59
N THR A 273 -2.28 17.05 12.40
CA THR A 273 -3.06 17.69 13.47
C THR A 273 -4.24 16.83 13.94
N ARG A 274 -4.96 16.19 13.03
CA ARG A 274 -6.09 15.31 13.40
C ARG A 274 -5.65 14.09 14.20
N THR A 275 -4.48 13.55 13.89
CA THR A 275 -3.92 12.39 14.58
C THR A 275 -3.08 12.76 15.80
N ARG A 276 -2.90 14.06 16.05
CA ARG A 276 -2.01 14.64 17.08
C ARG A 276 -0.56 14.21 16.92
N ALA A 277 -0.15 13.85 15.70
CA ALA A 277 1.22 13.50 15.39
C ALA A 277 2.15 14.72 15.44
N ASP A 278 1.60 15.91 15.24
CA ASP A 278 2.25 17.21 15.47
C ASP A 278 2.67 17.46 16.93
N ARG A 279 2.22 16.65 17.89
CA ARG A 279 2.70 16.70 19.29
C ARG A 279 3.96 15.89 19.53
N VAL A 280 4.31 15.01 18.61
CA VAL A 280 5.47 14.10 18.74
C VAL A 280 6.52 14.32 17.67
N ILE A 281 6.15 14.92 16.54
CA ILE A 281 7.03 15.31 15.45
C ILE A 281 7.09 16.83 15.42
N ASP A 282 8.29 17.40 15.38
CA ASP A 282 8.48 18.85 15.18
C ASP A 282 8.18 19.18 13.70
N VAL A 283 7.08 19.87 13.44
CA VAL A 283 6.61 20.17 12.08
C VAL A 283 6.94 21.62 11.73
N ARG A 284 7.70 21.81 10.65
CA ARG A 284 8.17 23.12 10.18
C ARG A 284 7.50 23.55 8.89
N THR A 285 7.40 24.85 8.68
CA THR A 285 6.72 25.39 7.50
C THR A 285 7.58 25.25 6.27
N TYR A 286 8.84 25.67 6.39
CA TYR A 286 9.82 25.60 5.32
C TYR A 286 10.99 24.69 5.70
N VAL A 287 11.75 24.23 4.69
CA VAL A 287 12.96 23.42 4.90
C VAL A 287 14.02 24.22 5.64
N ASP A 288 14.21 25.49 5.29
CA ASP A 288 15.20 26.37 5.93
C ASP A 288 14.97 26.47 7.45
N ASP A 289 13.72 26.71 7.88
CA ASP A 289 13.34 26.72 9.31
C ASP A 289 13.66 25.40 10.04
N ALA A 290 13.68 24.29 9.31
CA ALA A 290 13.95 22.96 9.86
C ALA A 290 15.44 22.66 9.98
N LEU A 291 16.28 23.37 9.22
CA LEU A 291 17.74 23.25 9.24
C LEU A 291 18.38 24.11 10.35
N GLU A 292 17.70 25.16 10.81
CA GLU A 292 18.15 26.02 11.91
C GLU A 292 18.19 25.28 13.25
N HIS A 293 19.18 25.56 14.11
CA HIS A 293 19.42 24.82 15.36
C HIS A 293 18.27 24.90 16.37
#